data_AF-A0A9P5ZCV3-F1
#
_entry.id   AF-A0A9P5ZCV3-F1
#
_cell.length_a   1.000
_cell.length_b   1.000
_cell.length_c   1.000
_cell.angle_alpha   90.00
_cell.angle_beta   90.00
_cell.angle_gamma   90.00
#
_symmetry.space_group_name_H-M   'P 1'
#
loop_
_entity.id
_entity.type
_entity.pdbx_description
1 polymer ?
#
loop_
_entity_poly.entity_id
_entity_poly.type
_entity_poly.pdbx_seq_one_letter_code
_entity_poly.pdbx_strand_id
1 'polypeptide(L)'
;DAMRCKAWTEEVQNLLIFAGLFSAVVTAFVIESYKFLSPDPNDAVIGLLFHIANGLNNTSPFPPSIDPEAIFTPFTQTASTIRINIFWFISLVLSLTTVLVGTIALQWLREHQSYIGYSGKEKLAILHMRKEAAEAWYLPQVFAALPLLLQAALILFLAGLID
;
A
#
# COMPACT_ATOMS: atom_id res chain seq x y z
N ASP A 1 -22.79 -27.07 -0.60
CA ASP A 1 -21.67 -26.42 0.13
C ASP A 1 -20.34 -26.42 -0.62
N ALA A 2 -19.87 -27.55 -1.17
CA ALA A 2 -18.59 -27.59 -1.90
C ALA A 2 -18.51 -26.64 -3.12
N MET A 3 -19.58 -26.49 -3.90
CA MET A 3 -19.62 -25.54 -5.04
C MET A 3 -19.49 -24.07 -4.59
N ARG A 4 -20.16 -23.67 -3.50
CA ARG A 4 -20.08 -22.30 -2.97
C ARG A 4 -18.67 -22.00 -2.44
N CYS A 5 -18.08 -22.99 -1.77
CA CYS A 5 -16.72 -22.91 -1.26
C CYS A 5 -15.70 -22.75 -2.39
N LYS A 6 -15.87 -23.48 -3.50
CA LYS A 6 -15.02 -23.36 -4.69
C LYS A 6 -15.16 -21.99 -5.35
N ALA A 7 -16.38 -21.50 -5.52
CA ALA A 7 -16.63 -20.17 -6.06
C ALA A 7 -15.97 -19.06 -5.23
N TRP A 8 -16.10 -19.11 -3.90
CA TRP A 8 -15.43 -18.15 -3.01
C TRP A 8 -13.90 -18.24 -3.07
N THR A 9 -13.36 -19.45 -3.22
CA THR A 9 -11.91 -19.65 -3.37
C THR A 9 -11.40 -18.99 -4.64
N GLU A 10 -12.09 -19.20 -5.77
CA GLU A 10 -11.74 -18.61 -7.07
C GLU A 10 -11.85 -17.08 -7.04
N GLU A 11 -12.91 -16.54 -6.43
CA GLU A 11 -13.11 -15.09 -6.27
C GLU A 11 -12.00 -14.45 -5.43
N VAL A 12 -11.65 -15.05 -4.30
CA VAL A 12 -10.57 -14.56 -3.43
C VAL A 12 -9.22 -14.64 -4.14
N GLN A 13 -8.94 -15.72 -4.86
CA GLN A 13 -7.71 -15.83 -5.65
C GLN A 13 -7.60 -14.71 -6.70
N ASN A 14 -8.70 -14.39 -7.39
CA ASN A 14 -8.71 -13.29 -8.36
C ASN A 14 -8.49 -11.92 -7.66
N LEU A 15 -9.15 -11.69 -6.52
CA LEU A 15 -8.94 -10.48 -5.72
C LEU A 15 -7.49 -10.33 -5.24
N LEU A 16 -6.85 -11.44 -4.84
CA LEU A 16 -5.45 -11.45 -4.42
C LEU A 16 -4.49 -11.07 -5.55
N ILE A 17 -4.74 -11.59 -6.77
CA ILE A 17 -3.95 -11.22 -7.95
C ILE A 17 -4.08 -9.73 -8.22
N PHE A 18 -5.31 -9.21 -8.23
CA PHE A 18 -5.56 -7.79 -8.42
C PHE A 18 -4.89 -6.94 -7.33
N ALA A 19 -5.01 -7.35 -6.05
CA ALA A 19 -4.41 -6.64 -4.93
C ALA A 19 -2.88 -6.60 -5.01
N GLY A 20 -2.25 -7.69 -5.46
CA GLY A 20 -0.81 -7.74 -5.69
C GLY A 20 -0.35 -6.83 -6.83
N LEU A 21 -1.06 -6.82 -7.96
CA LEU A 21 -0.79 -5.91 -9.08
C LEU A 21 -0.97 -4.45 -8.66
N PHE A 22 -2.05 -4.14 -7.95
CA PHE A 22 -2.30 -2.81 -7.40
C PHE A 22 -1.18 -2.39 -6.44
N SER A 23 -0.75 -3.26 -5.52
CA SER A 23 0.37 -3.00 -4.61
C SER A 23 1.65 -2.65 -5.36
N ALA A 24 1.97 -3.37 -6.44
CA ALA A 24 3.15 -3.09 -7.26
C ALA A 24 3.08 -1.71 -7.90
N VAL A 25 1.93 -1.33 -8.45
CA VAL A 25 1.71 0.00 -9.02
C VAL A 25 1.87 1.08 -7.94
N VAL A 26 1.17 0.96 -6.80
CA VAL A 26 1.26 1.92 -5.69
C VAL A 26 2.70 2.04 -5.17
N THR A 27 3.44 0.94 -5.07
CA THR A 27 4.85 0.94 -4.64
C THR A 27 5.72 1.77 -5.57
N ALA A 28 5.51 1.69 -6.89
CA ALA A 28 6.24 2.52 -7.84
C ALA A 28 5.96 4.02 -7.63
N PHE A 29 4.70 4.40 -7.41
CA PHE A 29 4.32 5.78 -7.09
C PHE A 29 4.90 6.25 -5.75
N VAL A 30 4.91 5.40 -4.73
CA VAL A 30 5.49 5.71 -3.42
C VAL A 30 7.01 5.94 -3.54
N ILE A 31 7.73 5.10 -4.28
CA ILE A 31 9.16 5.27 -4.52
C ILE A 31 9.44 6.61 -5.21
N GLU A 32 8.64 6.96 -6.22
CA GLU A 32 8.82 8.22 -6.93
C GLU A 32 8.47 9.44 -6.06
N SER A 33 7.38 9.38 -5.29
CA SER A 33 7.02 10.42 -4.32
C SER A 33 8.09 10.60 -3.24
N TYR A 34 8.73 9.53 -2.80
CA TYR A 34 9.80 9.61 -1.80
C TYR A 34 11.00 10.44 -2.29
N LYS A 35 11.27 10.44 -3.61
CA LYS A 35 12.28 11.31 -4.22
C LYS A 35 11.88 12.79 -4.11
N PHE A 36 10.60 13.11 -4.31
CA PHE A 36 10.08 14.48 -4.13
C PHE A 36 10.08 14.96 -2.68
N LEU A 37 10.13 14.06 -1.69
CA LEU A 37 10.31 14.42 -0.28
C LEU A 37 11.76 14.73 0.08
N SER A 38 12.74 14.26 -0.70
CA SER A 38 14.14 14.55 -0.42
C SER A 38 14.59 15.79 -1.21
N PRO A 39 15.25 16.77 -0.57
CA PRO A 39 15.85 17.87 -1.31
C PRO A 39 16.84 17.32 -2.33
N ASP A 40 16.65 17.67 -3.60
CA ASP A 40 17.57 17.28 -4.65
C ASP A 40 18.90 17.99 -4.38
N PRO A 41 20.02 17.28 -4.17
CA PRO A 41 21.31 17.91 -3.92
C PRO A 41 21.71 18.86 -5.06
N ASN A 42 21.15 18.67 -6.25
CA ASN A 42 21.36 19.58 -7.37
C ASN A 42 20.71 20.95 -7.15
N ASP A 43 19.57 21.06 -6.46
CA ASP A 43 18.96 22.37 -6.18
C ASP A 43 19.83 23.21 -5.24
N ALA A 44 20.44 22.56 -4.24
CA ALA A 44 21.42 23.20 -3.37
C ALA A 44 22.67 23.65 -4.16
N VAL A 45 23.14 22.83 -5.10
CA VAL A 45 24.28 23.17 -5.96
C VAL A 45 23.94 24.29 -6.95
N ILE A 46 22.74 24.31 -7.52
CA ILE A 46 22.26 25.38 -8.42
C ILE A 46 22.11 26.69 -7.65
N GLY A 47 21.57 26.66 -6.43
CA GLY A 47 21.50 27.82 -5.54
C GLY A 47 22.88 28.38 -5.22
N LEU A 48 23.85 27.51 -4.90
CA LEU A 48 25.25 27.90 -4.70
C LEU A 48 25.89 28.48 -5.97
N LEU A 49 25.67 27.86 -7.13
CA LEU A 49 26.20 28.34 -8.42
C LEU A 49 25.61 29.71 -8.80
N PHE A 50 24.32 29.92 -8.59
CA PHE A 50 23.68 31.21 -8.83
C PHE A 50 24.25 32.31 -7.91
N HIS A 51 24.49 31.98 -6.63
CA HIS A 51 25.11 32.89 -5.69
C HIS A 51 26.55 33.25 -6.08
N ILE A 52 27.37 32.24 -6.46
CA ILE A 52 28.74 32.45 -6.93
C ILE A 52 28.77 33.29 -8.21
N ALA A 53 27.87 33.01 -9.17
CA ALA A 53 27.77 33.78 -10.41
C ALA A 53 27.42 35.26 -10.16
N ASN A 54 26.49 35.53 -9.22
CA ASN A 54 26.15 36.91 -8.83
C ASN A 54 27.29 37.60 -8.05
N GLY A 55 28.01 36.86 -7.21
CA GLY A 55 29.18 37.38 -6.49
C GLY A 55 30.33 37.76 -7.43
N LEU A 56 30.56 36.99 -8.50
CA LEU A 56 31.57 37.28 -9.52
C LEU A 56 31.20 38.47 -10.42
N ASN A 57 29.90 38.75 -10.60
CA ASN A 57 29.42 39.86 -11.42
C ASN A 57 29.36 41.20 -10.64
N ASN A 58 29.52 41.17 -9.32
CA ASN A 58 29.48 42.36 -8.47
C ASN A 58 30.91 42.87 -8.21
N THR A 59 31.27 44.02 -8.77
CA THR A 59 32.57 44.70 -8.60
C THR A 59 32.73 45.42 -7.24
N SER A 60 31.96 45.00 -6.23
CA SER A 60 32.00 45.58 -4.89
C SER A 60 33.34 45.25 -4.19
N PRO A 61 33.96 46.20 -3.48
CA PRO A 61 35.22 45.98 -2.76
C PRO A 61 35.06 45.12 -1.49
N PHE A 62 33.83 44.74 -1.13
CA PHE A 62 33.53 43.86 -0.01
C PHE A 62 33.22 42.45 -0.51
N PRO A 63 33.76 41.39 0.13
CA PRO A 63 33.38 40.03 -0.21
C PRO A 63 31.86 39.87 -0.01
N PRO A 64 31.15 39.16 -0.91
CA PRO A 64 29.74 38.87 -0.71
C PRO A 64 29.58 38.16 0.64
N SER A 65 28.83 38.76 1.56
CA SER A 65 28.46 38.12 2.81
C SER A 65 27.54 36.95 2.46
N ILE A 66 28.05 35.73 2.67
CA ILE A 66 27.24 34.53 2.57
C ILE A 66 26.30 34.55 3.76
N ASP A 67 25.04 34.90 3.54
CA ASP A 67 23.97 34.63 4.49
C ASP A 67 23.64 33.13 4.41
N PRO A 68 23.95 32.31 5.43
CA PRO A 68 23.69 30.87 5.38
C PRO A 68 22.19 30.56 5.22
N GLU A 69 21.33 31.46 5.69
CA GLU A 69 19.87 31.37 5.59
C GLU A 69 19.34 31.59 4.16
N ALA A 70 20.08 32.31 3.30
CA ALA A 70 19.69 32.51 1.90
C ALA A 70 20.11 31.35 0.98
N ILE A 71 21.10 30.56 1.40
CA ILE A 71 21.59 29.37 0.67
C ILE A 71 20.71 28.16 0.97
N PHE A 72 20.27 28.04 2.21
CA PHE A 72 19.31 27.02 2.62
C PHE A 72 17.94 27.67 2.72
N THR A 73 17.24 27.81 1.59
CA THR A 73 15.78 27.92 1.69
C THR A 73 15.34 26.73 2.54
N PRO A 74 14.67 26.95 3.70
CA PRO A 74 14.19 25.83 4.47
C PRO A 74 13.32 25.04 3.51
N PHE A 75 13.66 23.77 3.31
CA PHE A 75 12.90 22.86 2.47
C PHE A 75 11.55 22.68 3.17
N THR A 76 10.65 23.66 3.01
CA THR A 76 9.30 23.61 3.52
C THR A 76 8.58 22.65 2.60
N GLN A 77 8.74 21.36 2.91
CA GLN A 77 7.92 20.30 2.31
C GLN A 77 6.47 20.75 2.43
N THR A 78 5.85 21.04 1.29
CA THR A 78 4.46 21.46 1.25
C THR A 78 3.63 20.41 1.96
N ALA A 79 2.77 20.82 2.90
CA ALA A 79 1.96 19.89 3.69
C ALA A 79 1.11 18.93 2.82
N SER A 80 0.83 19.30 1.57
CA SER A 80 0.21 18.43 0.55
C SER A 80 1.07 17.21 0.20
N THR A 81 2.37 17.36 -0.04
CA THR A 81 3.28 16.27 -0.38
C THR A 81 3.33 15.20 0.71
N ILE A 82 3.31 15.62 1.99
CA ILE A 82 3.26 14.71 3.14
C ILE A 82 1.91 13.97 3.18
N ARG A 83 0.79 14.67 2.95
CA ARG A 83 -0.55 14.07 2.93
C ARG A 83 -0.70 13.03 1.83
N ILE A 84 -0.23 13.33 0.62
CA ILE A 84 -0.24 12.41 -0.54
C ILE A 84 0.53 11.13 -0.21
N ASN A 85 1.73 11.27 0.35
CA ASN A 85 2.56 10.12 0.71
C ASN A 85 1.89 9.24 1.79
N ILE A 86 1.25 9.87 2.79
CA ILE A 86 0.45 9.16 3.81
C ILE A 86 -0.70 8.39 3.15
N PHE A 87 -1.46 9.01 2.24
CA PHE A 87 -2.57 8.33 1.56
C PHE A 87 -2.12 7.14 0.72
N TRP A 88 -1.02 7.30 -0.02
CA TRP A 88 -0.44 6.20 -0.81
C TRP A 88 0.13 5.09 0.06
N PHE A 89 0.78 5.42 1.18
CA PHE A 89 1.29 4.41 2.11
C PHE A 89 0.15 3.64 2.78
N ILE A 90 -0.91 4.32 3.22
CA ILE A 90 -2.11 3.69 3.79
C ILE A 90 -2.73 2.75 2.75
N SER A 91 -2.90 3.21 1.51
CA SER A 91 -3.43 2.39 0.42
C SER A 91 -2.60 1.11 0.20
N LEU A 92 -1.27 1.23 0.19
CA LEU A 92 -0.35 0.09 0.07
C LEU A 92 -0.53 -0.89 1.23
N VAL A 93 -0.60 -0.41 2.47
CA VAL A 93 -0.77 -1.26 3.66
C VAL A 93 -2.11 -1.99 3.64
N LEU A 94 -3.22 -1.33 3.28
CA LEU A 94 -4.53 -1.99 3.15
C LEU A 94 -4.51 -3.08 2.07
N SER A 95 -3.88 -2.78 0.93
CA SER A 95 -3.67 -3.74 -0.16
C SER A 95 -2.90 -4.99 0.31
N LEU A 96 -1.77 -4.81 0.98
CA LEU A 96 -0.97 -5.92 1.50
C LEU A 96 -1.70 -6.71 2.60
N THR A 97 -2.43 -6.01 3.47
CA THR A 97 -3.25 -6.64 4.51
C THR A 97 -4.33 -7.52 3.88
N THR A 98 -4.97 -7.06 2.80
CA THR A 98 -5.93 -7.86 2.02
C THR A 98 -5.27 -9.12 1.47
N VAL A 99 -4.04 -9.00 0.94
CA VAL A 99 -3.28 -10.16 0.44
C VAL A 99 -2.97 -11.16 1.55
N LEU A 100 -2.49 -10.68 2.69
CA LEU A 100 -2.15 -11.52 3.83
C LEU A 100 -3.38 -12.26 4.39
N VAL A 101 -4.47 -11.54 4.63
CA VAL A 101 -5.70 -12.13 5.18
C VAL A 101 -6.32 -13.12 4.19
N GLY A 102 -6.37 -12.78 2.90
CA GLY A 102 -6.93 -13.68 1.89
C GLY A 102 -6.09 -14.96 1.70
N THR A 103 -4.76 -14.87 1.77
CA THR A 103 -3.89 -16.05 1.71
C THR A 103 -4.04 -16.95 2.93
N ILE A 104 -4.14 -16.38 4.14
CA ILE A 104 -4.41 -17.13 5.37
C ILE A 104 -5.79 -17.83 5.28
N ALA A 105 -6.82 -17.14 4.80
CA ALA A 105 -8.16 -17.72 4.63
C ALA A 105 -8.15 -18.89 3.62
N LEU A 106 -7.40 -18.77 2.52
CA LEU A 106 -7.23 -19.85 1.55
C LEU A 106 -6.46 -21.05 2.13
N GLN A 107 -5.41 -20.80 2.92
CA GLN A 107 -4.64 -21.85 3.58
C GLN A 107 -5.51 -22.64 4.56
N TRP A 108 -6.27 -21.92 5.40
CA TRP A 108 -7.21 -22.53 6.34
C TRP A 108 -8.26 -23.39 5.61
N LEU A 109 -8.80 -22.87 4.51
CA LEU A 109 -9.79 -23.58 3.71
C LEU A 109 -9.23 -24.86 3.07
N ARG A 110 -7.97 -24.83 2.61
CA ARG A 110 -7.29 -26.00 2.05
C ARG A 110 -7.06 -27.07 3.11
N GLU A 111 -6.60 -26.69 4.30
CA GLU A 111 -6.38 -27.61 5.42
C GLU A 111 -7.68 -28.32 5.81
N HIS A 112 -8.79 -27.56 5.90
CA HIS A 112 -10.11 -28.12 6.20
C HIS A 112 -10.79 -28.86 5.04
N GLN A 113 -10.19 -28.85 3.85
CA GLN A 113 -10.59 -29.68 2.72
C GLN A 113 -9.78 -30.97 2.56
N SER A 114 -8.63 -31.08 3.24
CA SER A 114 -7.68 -32.19 3.03
C SER A 114 -8.01 -33.51 3.75
N TYR A 115 -9.20 -33.65 4.34
CA TYR A 115 -9.66 -34.91 4.96
C TYR A 115 -10.56 -35.71 4.02
N ILE A 116 -9.95 -36.30 2.98
CA ILE A 116 -10.61 -37.23 2.05
C ILE A 116 -10.26 -38.66 2.48
N GLY A 117 -11.22 -39.35 3.11
CA GLY A 117 -11.05 -40.76 3.50
C GLY A 117 -12.15 -41.41 4.34
N TYR A 118 -13.23 -40.70 4.71
CA TYR A 118 -14.15 -41.17 5.75
C TYR A 118 -15.52 -41.67 5.25
N SER A 119 -16.05 -42.66 5.97
CA SER A 119 -17.27 -43.43 5.72
C SER A 119 -18.55 -42.59 5.86
N GLY A 120 -19.68 -43.10 5.33
CA GLY A 120 -20.94 -42.36 5.19
C GLY A 120 -21.52 -41.73 6.47
N LYS A 121 -21.18 -42.25 7.65
CA LYS A 121 -21.56 -41.68 8.96
C LYS A 121 -20.67 -40.53 9.42
N GLU A 122 -19.38 -40.58 9.08
CA GLU A 122 -18.40 -39.54 9.44
C GLU A 122 -18.60 -38.27 8.59
N LYS A 123 -19.17 -38.40 7.39
CA LYS A 123 -19.55 -37.24 6.55
C LYS A 123 -20.52 -36.28 7.24
N LEU A 124 -21.43 -36.78 8.08
CA LEU A 124 -22.40 -35.93 8.79
C LEU A 124 -21.72 -35.12 9.91
N ALA A 125 -20.80 -35.76 10.64
CA ALA A 125 -20.01 -35.11 11.68
C ALA A 125 -19.04 -34.05 11.09
N ILE A 126 -18.43 -34.35 9.94
CA ILE A 126 -17.54 -33.41 9.22
C ILE A 126 -18.32 -32.20 8.70
N LEU A 127 -19.57 -32.39 8.23
CA LEU A 127 -20.43 -31.28 7.81
C LEU A 127 -20.80 -30.36 8.97
N HIS A 128 -21.13 -30.94 10.14
CA HIS A 128 -21.36 -30.18 11.36
C HIS A 128 -20.12 -29.40 11.79
N MET A 129 -18.96 -30.07 11.87
CA MET A 129 -17.69 -29.41 12.21
C MET A 129 -17.32 -28.32 11.21
N ARG A 130 -17.59 -28.48 9.91
CA ARG A 130 -17.35 -27.43 8.92
C ARG A 130 -18.21 -26.20 9.12
N LYS A 131 -19.47 -26.39 9.48
CA LYS A 131 -20.40 -25.27 9.69
C LYS A 131 -20.03 -24.51 10.97
N GLU A 132 -19.72 -25.25 12.02
CA GLU A 132 -19.29 -24.72 13.32
C GLU A 132 -17.91 -24.04 13.22
N ALA A 133 -16.97 -24.59 12.45
CA ALA A 133 -15.68 -23.97 12.17
C ALA A 133 -15.79 -22.73 11.28
N ALA A 134 -16.69 -22.72 10.29
CA ALA A 134 -16.92 -21.54 9.44
C ALA A 134 -17.60 -20.39 10.22
N GLU A 135 -18.50 -20.71 11.14
CA GLU A 135 -19.11 -19.74 12.05
C GLU A 135 -18.11 -19.26 13.11
N ALA A 136 -17.27 -20.15 13.66
CA ALA A 136 -16.24 -19.79 14.65
C ALA A 136 -15.14 -18.88 14.08
N TRP A 137 -14.79 -19.03 12.80
CA TRP A 137 -13.76 -18.22 12.14
C TRP A 137 -14.29 -16.95 11.47
N TYR A 138 -15.60 -16.69 11.51
CA TYR A 138 -16.22 -15.57 10.80
C TYR A 138 -15.81 -15.50 9.31
N LEU A 139 -15.53 -16.67 8.70
CA LEU A 139 -15.08 -16.82 7.32
C LEU A 139 -15.92 -16.01 6.31
N PRO A 140 -17.26 -16.02 6.40
CA PRO A 140 -18.10 -15.24 5.49
C PRO A 140 -17.87 -13.74 5.61
N GLN A 141 -17.58 -13.25 6.82
CA GLN A 141 -17.36 -11.84 7.10
C GLN A 141 -15.96 -11.40 6.64
N VAL A 142 -14.96 -12.26 6.80
CA VAL A 142 -13.60 -12.03 6.27
C VAL A 142 -13.63 -11.96 4.75
N PHE A 143 -14.29 -12.91 4.08
CA PHE A 143 -14.40 -12.89 2.62
C PHE A 143 -15.20 -11.71 2.09
N ALA A 144 -16.23 -11.25 2.81
CA ALA A 144 -16.94 -10.03 2.47
C ALA A 144 -16.12 -8.75 2.72
N ALA A 145 -15.20 -8.76 3.69
CA ALA A 145 -14.37 -7.61 4.04
C ALA A 145 -13.19 -7.40 3.10
N LEU A 146 -12.61 -8.47 2.53
CA LEU A 146 -11.48 -8.40 1.58
C LEU A 146 -11.73 -7.43 0.40
N PRO A 147 -12.83 -7.55 -0.37
CA PRO A 147 -13.08 -6.64 -1.49
C PRO A 147 -13.34 -5.20 -1.02
N LEU A 148 -13.94 -5.01 0.15
CA LEU A 148 -14.16 -3.68 0.73
C LEU A 148 -12.84 -3.00 1.12
N LEU A 149 -11.92 -3.73 1.76
CA LEU A 149 -10.58 -3.25 2.09
C LEU A 149 -9.81 -2.83 0.83
N LEU A 150 -9.90 -3.64 -0.23
CA LEU A 150 -9.26 -3.36 -1.51
C LEU A 150 -9.87 -2.13 -2.21
N GLN A 151 -11.20 -2.00 -2.20
CA GLN A 151 -11.87 -0.81 -2.74
C GLN A 151 -11.51 0.45 -1.95
N ALA A 152 -11.46 0.36 -0.61
CA ALA A 152 -11.01 1.46 0.23
C ALA A 152 -9.58 1.87 -0.12
N ALA A 153 -8.67 0.91 -0.28
CA ALA A 153 -7.29 1.17 -0.71
C ALA A 153 -7.24 1.88 -2.06
N LEU A 154 -8.06 1.48 -3.02
CA LEU A 154 -8.14 2.11 -4.35
C LEU A 154 -8.65 3.55 -4.26
N ILE A 155 -9.71 3.81 -3.48
CA ILE A 155 -10.25 5.16 -3.26
C ILE A 155 -9.20 6.05 -2.59
N LEU A 156 -8.50 5.56 -1.58
CA LEU A 156 -7.41 6.28 -0.91
C LEU A 156 -6.27 6.63 -1.87
N PHE A 157 -5.90 5.70 -2.75
CA PHE A 157 -4.88 5.96 -3.78
C PHE A 157 -5.31 7.05 -4.75
N LEU A 158 -6.55 6.98 -5.27
CA LEU A 158 -7.10 7.99 -6.16
C LEU A 158 -7.24 9.35 -5.47
N ALA A 159 -7.63 9.39 -4.21
CA ALA A 159 -7.70 10.61 -3.43
C ALA A 159 -6.31 11.28 -3.31
N GLY A 160 -5.27 10.50 -3.03
CA GLY A 160 -3.89 11.00 -3.03
C GLY A 160 -3.36 11.40 -4.42
N LEU A 161 -3.99 10.95 -5.51
CA LEU A 161 -3.64 11.38 -6.88
C LEU A 161 -4.28 12.72 -7.26
N ILE A 162 -5.42 13.06 -6.65
CA ILE A 162 -6.20 14.27 -6.93
C ILE A 162 -5.71 15.46 -6.09
N ASP A 163 -5.14 15.20 -4.91
CA ASP A 163 -4.56 16.19 -3.97
C ASP A 163 -3.18 16.68 -4.46
#